data_AF-A0A8H5HS54-F1
#
_entry.id   AF-A0A8H5HS54-F1
#
_cell.length_a   1.000
_cell.length_b   1.000
_cell.length_c   1.000
_cell.angle_alpha   90.00
_cell.angle_beta   90.00
_cell.angle_gamma   90.00
#
_symmetry.space_group_name_H-M   'P 1'
#
loop_
_entity.id
_entity.type
_entity.pdbx_description
1 polymer ?
#
loop_
_entity_poly.entity_id
_entity_poly.type
_entity_poly.pdbx_seq_one_letter_code
_entity_poly.pdbx_strand_id
1 'polypeptide(L)'
;MNFTNINDPAGVKALLDQLRVSQAWQQAVAPTPLEPQESPATVDQELAPVPSSPGPSAIPSALATSTSVAALLSQLQSSPSWPPSNATISEHNPGNPMPPVTVELASPPTPPRPKKIPDPKSLTFQQALPHLARLGDDPGFVAAITRLKKEQNDLERQLWEDRRDIHRKYEERLKVAITKANMMGDPGLSKHEADMLQNGLKKSLEKFDRERVLIAWDGLISKQQATLAQHGVPTMFPTNEATDRERQQRVMQVLEGLSVNCALRFAVLFPEMCLSLTLCSVPPPMEVKWVMTAYDELLNNWCCAEDLESFEHVAKESVVFLLGQDCDSDIRDDLIAYWQTSMPPARILRIAETLSVVMNRSPLKPDVLASITHPVLLLHGEQNETCPKVHAEKLASQLTNAEGSAVLYPVKGASGTLSIVPWHASIANKVFTNFLSRLPPMRSELLPPETNKTERMKAALGTLAEIIGDASIALRNPSSSLSFCCLPQDVVKRQADTLKQYRKGIHTAFSPVGPDGRPVRKYSERTNEHWFHGEKDGLSYAGNSNFLPPGRSKDYDRDRAEKPASPQEPAIDNRLRRNTNTFNPSSVDKQVIKGSMAKVVATPAAQFQRLLV
;
A
#
# COMPACT_ATOMS: atom_id res chain seq x y z
N MET A 1 11.98 19.05 -22.94
CA MET A 1 10.82 18.13 -23.05
C MET A 1 10.53 17.61 -21.65
N ASN A 2 9.27 17.61 -21.23
CA ASN A 2 8.86 17.50 -19.83
C ASN A 2 8.34 16.08 -19.54
N PHE A 3 9.20 15.18 -19.04
CA PHE A 3 8.92 13.74 -18.93
C PHE A 3 8.01 13.32 -17.77
N THR A 4 7.50 14.26 -16.94
CA THR A 4 6.71 13.94 -15.73
C THR A 4 5.30 14.54 -15.71
N ASN A 5 4.89 15.24 -16.78
CA ASN A 5 3.52 15.71 -16.91
C ASN A 5 2.68 14.64 -17.63
N ILE A 6 1.85 13.91 -16.89
CA ILE A 6 0.94 12.91 -17.47
C ILE A 6 -0.11 13.54 -18.41
N ASN A 7 -0.32 14.86 -18.31
CA ASN A 7 -1.16 15.63 -19.24
C ASN A 7 -0.37 16.19 -20.44
N ASP A 8 0.94 15.94 -20.52
CA ASP A 8 1.76 16.26 -21.70
C ASP A 8 1.86 15.01 -22.59
N PRO A 9 1.07 14.93 -23.67
CA PRO A 9 1.10 13.77 -24.57
C PRO A 9 2.48 13.58 -25.22
N ALA A 10 3.30 14.63 -25.34
CA ALA A 10 4.66 14.52 -25.87
C ALA A 10 5.62 13.90 -24.84
N GLY A 11 5.45 14.19 -23.55
CA GLY A 11 6.23 13.61 -22.45
C GLY A 11 5.94 12.13 -22.25
N VAL A 12 4.66 11.75 -22.26
CA VAL A 12 4.23 10.33 -22.24
C VAL A 12 4.76 9.62 -23.48
N LYS A 13 4.55 10.17 -24.69
CA LYS A 13 5.08 9.59 -25.93
C LYS A 13 6.61 9.39 -25.89
N ALA A 14 7.38 10.34 -25.36
CA ALA A 14 8.83 10.23 -25.30
C ALA A 14 9.32 9.14 -24.35
N LEU A 15 8.63 8.93 -23.22
CA LEU A 15 8.93 7.87 -22.26
C LEU A 15 8.66 6.48 -22.85
N LEU A 16 7.62 6.37 -23.66
CA LEU A 16 7.24 5.14 -24.36
C LEU A 16 8.11 4.84 -25.56
N ASP A 17 8.50 5.88 -26.30
CA ASP A 17 9.51 5.76 -27.35
C ASP A 17 10.85 5.31 -26.73
N GLN A 18 11.23 5.81 -25.55
CA GLN A 18 12.42 5.36 -24.82
C GLN A 18 12.30 3.89 -24.35
N LEU A 19 11.10 3.45 -23.99
CA LEU A 19 10.82 2.05 -23.61
C LEU A 19 10.83 1.10 -24.82
N ARG A 20 10.33 1.55 -25.97
CA ARG A 20 10.31 0.80 -27.25
C ARG A 20 11.69 0.60 -27.87
N VAL A 21 12.59 1.56 -27.69
CA VAL A 21 13.99 1.48 -28.15
C VAL A 21 14.81 0.59 -27.19
N SER A 22 14.29 0.27 -26.00
CA SER A 22 14.97 -0.65 -25.09
C SER A 22 15.00 -2.07 -25.68
N GLN A 23 16.19 -2.67 -25.68
CA GLN A 23 16.47 -3.99 -26.26
C GLN A 23 15.54 -5.09 -25.71
N ALA A 24 15.09 -4.93 -24.48
CA ALA A 24 14.29 -5.92 -23.81
C ALA A 24 12.77 -5.76 -24.06
N TRP A 25 12.29 -4.59 -24.48
CA TRP A 25 10.98 -4.46 -25.14
C TRP A 25 11.02 -5.13 -26.52
N GLN A 26 12.10 -4.93 -27.30
CA GLN A 26 12.23 -5.57 -28.62
C GLN A 26 12.24 -7.10 -28.53
N GLN A 27 12.87 -7.68 -27.49
CA GLN A 27 12.88 -9.13 -27.27
C GLN A 27 11.55 -9.69 -26.72
N ALA A 28 10.77 -8.92 -25.96
CA ALA A 28 9.46 -9.36 -25.46
C ALA A 28 8.36 -9.38 -26.54
N VAL A 29 8.55 -8.62 -27.62
CA VAL A 29 7.56 -8.43 -28.69
C VAL A 29 7.95 -9.14 -29.99
N ALA A 30 9.21 -9.57 -30.15
CA ALA A 30 9.64 -10.34 -31.32
C ALA A 30 9.02 -11.76 -31.32
N PRO A 31 8.43 -12.22 -32.44
CA PRO A 31 7.94 -13.59 -32.56
C PRO A 31 9.12 -14.57 -32.51
N THR A 32 9.01 -15.57 -31.63
CA THR A 32 10.03 -16.61 -31.44
C THR A 32 10.33 -17.34 -32.75
N PRO A 33 11.59 -17.34 -33.25
CA PRO A 33 11.94 -18.09 -34.46
C PRO A 33 11.79 -19.60 -34.24
N LEU A 34 11.21 -20.30 -35.21
CA LEU A 34 11.18 -21.77 -35.23
C LEU A 34 12.61 -22.30 -35.42
N GLU A 35 13.10 -23.04 -34.44
CA GLU A 35 14.46 -23.59 -34.39
C GLU A 35 14.62 -24.80 -35.35
N PRO A 36 15.70 -24.91 -36.15
CA PRO A 36 16.01 -26.10 -36.95
C PRO A 36 16.60 -27.22 -36.10
N GLN A 37 16.22 -28.47 -36.38
CA GLN A 37 16.77 -29.69 -35.79
C GLN A 37 18.23 -29.92 -36.21
N GLU A 38 19.13 -30.09 -35.24
CA GLU A 38 20.50 -30.59 -35.46
C GLU A 38 20.77 -31.93 -34.76
N SER A 39 21.55 -32.77 -35.45
CA SER A 39 22.06 -34.09 -35.07
C SER A 39 23.54 -34.01 -34.63
N PRO A 40 24.11 -35.04 -33.95
CA PRO A 40 25.28 -34.83 -33.09
C PRO A 40 26.66 -35.02 -33.75
N ALA A 41 27.54 -34.06 -33.42
CA ALA A 41 28.96 -34.09 -33.06
C ALA A 41 30.00 -34.98 -33.78
N THR A 42 31.12 -34.35 -34.16
CA THR A 42 32.47 -34.95 -34.09
C THR A 42 33.50 -33.88 -33.69
N VAL A 43 34.48 -34.31 -32.90
CA VAL A 43 35.53 -33.60 -32.15
C VAL A 43 36.74 -33.31 -33.05
N ASP A 44 37.45 -32.18 -32.85
CA ASP A 44 38.92 -32.16 -32.76
C ASP A 44 39.50 -30.82 -32.24
N GLN A 45 40.60 -30.96 -31.48
CA GLN A 45 41.44 -29.96 -30.80
C GLN A 45 42.51 -29.34 -31.73
N GLU A 46 42.90 -28.07 -31.53
CA GLU A 46 44.30 -27.63 -31.75
C GLU A 46 44.67 -26.34 -30.98
N LEU A 47 45.98 -26.19 -30.70
CA LEU A 47 46.66 -25.34 -29.70
C LEU A 47 47.27 -24.02 -30.25
N ALA A 48 47.11 -22.93 -29.47
CA ALA A 48 48.05 -21.78 -29.21
C ALA A 48 48.55 -20.87 -30.39
N PRO A 49 49.29 -19.74 -30.20
CA PRO A 49 49.67 -18.96 -29.00
C PRO A 49 49.47 -17.40 -29.09
N VAL A 50 49.83 -16.73 -27.99
CA VAL A 50 49.90 -15.27 -27.69
C VAL A 50 51.04 -14.55 -28.46
N PRO A 51 50.96 -13.21 -28.67
CA PRO A 51 52.03 -12.35 -28.18
C PRO A 51 51.57 -11.00 -27.58
N SER A 52 52.48 -10.40 -26.82
CA SER A 52 52.35 -9.25 -25.91
C SER A 52 53.08 -7.99 -26.42
N SER A 53 52.74 -6.83 -25.80
CA SER A 53 53.57 -5.61 -25.54
C SER A 53 53.09 -4.29 -26.23
N PRO A 54 53.57 -3.07 -25.85
CA PRO A 54 52.98 -2.22 -24.79
C PRO A 54 52.82 -0.69 -25.07
N GLY A 55 51.88 -0.03 -24.37
CA GLY A 55 51.84 1.41 -23.96
C GLY A 55 51.54 2.51 -25.02
N PRO A 56 51.36 3.81 -24.66
CA PRO A 56 50.85 4.44 -23.42
C PRO A 56 49.71 5.49 -23.63
N SER A 57 49.06 5.88 -22.53
CA SER A 57 48.40 7.17 -22.21
C SER A 57 47.51 7.91 -23.24
N ALA A 58 46.19 7.97 -22.97
CA ALA A 58 45.36 9.17 -23.17
C ALA A 58 44.02 9.07 -22.39
N ILE A 59 43.56 10.23 -21.90
CA ILE A 59 42.38 10.51 -21.07
C ILE A 59 41.05 10.24 -21.82
N PRO A 60 39.96 9.82 -21.15
CA PRO A 60 38.67 10.49 -21.37
C PRO A 60 37.89 10.70 -20.06
N SER A 61 37.42 11.91 -19.76
CA SER A 61 36.14 12.50 -20.20
C SER A 61 34.90 11.67 -19.84
N ALA A 62 34.21 12.16 -18.80
CA ALA A 62 32.76 12.09 -18.55
C ALA A 62 32.04 10.76 -18.83
N LEU A 63 31.94 9.91 -17.80
CA LEU A 63 30.91 8.87 -17.74
C LEU A 63 29.55 9.50 -17.45
N ALA A 64 28.72 9.61 -18.49
CA ALA A 64 27.28 9.68 -18.33
C ALA A 64 26.78 8.31 -17.85
N THR A 65 26.37 8.22 -16.59
CA THR A 65 25.69 7.04 -16.03
C THR A 65 24.23 7.03 -16.47
N SER A 66 23.97 6.54 -17.68
CA SER A 66 22.62 6.11 -18.07
C SER A 66 22.33 4.75 -17.41
N THR A 67 21.69 4.78 -16.24
CA THR A 67 21.15 3.58 -15.59
C THR A 67 20.05 2.98 -16.46
N SER A 68 20.33 1.79 -16.98
CA SER A 68 19.63 1.16 -18.10
C SER A 68 18.40 0.36 -17.66
N VAL A 69 17.26 0.70 -18.27
CA VAL A 69 15.98 -0.05 -18.31
C VAL A 69 16.17 -1.52 -18.73
N ALA A 70 17.28 -1.85 -19.42
CA ALA A 70 17.60 -3.22 -19.84
C ALA A 70 17.81 -4.19 -18.66
N ALA A 71 18.31 -3.72 -17.50
CA ALA A 71 18.53 -4.58 -16.34
C ALA A 71 17.23 -5.04 -15.66
N LEU A 72 16.14 -4.27 -15.81
CA LEU A 72 14.83 -4.60 -15.24
C LEU A 72 14.06 -5.63 -16.10
N LEU A 73 14.28 -5.62 -17.41
CA LEU A 73 13.56 -6.45 -18.37
C LEU A 73 14.25 -7.80 -18.65
N SER A 74 15.58 -7.90 -18.49
CA SER A 74 16.28 -9.22 -18.46
C SER A 74 15.82 -10.13 -17.32
N GLN A 75 15.16 -9.60 -16.28
CA GLN A 75 14.59 -10.39 -15.18
C GLN A 75 13.22 -11.04 -15.53
N LEU A 76 12.57 -10.65 -16.62
CA LEU A 76 11.23 -11.16 -16.98
C LEU A 76 11.26 -12.32 -18.00
N GLN A 77 12.41 -12.62 -18.62
CA GLN A 77 12.51 -13.60 -19.71
C GLN A 77 12.93 -15.01 -19.27
N SER A 78 13.31 -15.23 -18.00
CA SER A 78 13.81 -16.52 -17.52
C SER A 78 12.74 -17.27 -16.70
N SER A 79 11.84 -17.99 -17.36
CA SER A 79 11.06 -19.09 -16.75
C SER A 79 10.71 -20.15 -17.82
N PRO A 80 11.00 -21.45 -17.57
CA PRO A 80 10.82 -22.50 -18.56
C PRO A 80 9.37 -22.99 -18.64
N SER A 81 8.86 -23.18 -19.86
CA SER A 81 7.55 -23.77 -20.13
C SER A 81 7.59 -25.30 -19.97
N TRP A 82 6.77 -25.85 -19.05
CA TRP A 82 6.55 -27.30 -18.93
C TRP A 82 5.35 -27.74 -19.79
N PRO A 83 5.36 -28.94 -20.41
CA PRO A 83 4.23 -29.45 -21.18
C PRO A 83 3.15 -30.06 -20.26
N PRO A 84 1.87 -30.08 -20.66
CA PRO A 84 0.81 -30.65 -19.85
C PRO A 84 0.78 -32.19 -19.98
N SER A 85 0.87 -32.90 -18.86
CA SER A 85 0.56 -34.34 -18.77
C SER A 85 -0.95 -34.54 -18.66
N ASN A 86 -1.58 -35.07 -19.71
CA ASN A 86 -2.91 -35.65 -19.63
C ASN A 86 -2.81 -37.06 -19.03
N ALA A 87 -3.27 -37.24 -17.80
CA ALA A 87 -3.54 -38.55 -17.23
C ALA A 87 -5.07 -38.69 -17.05
N THR A 88 -5.70 -39.42 -17.97
CA THR A 88 -7.11 -39.84 -17.84
C THR A 88 -7.13 -41.21 -17.16
N ILE A 89 -7.74 -41.27 -15.98
CA ILE A 89 -8.13 -42.52 -15.31
C ILE A 89 -9.28 -43.12 -16.12
N SER A 90 -9.14 -44.36 -16.60
CA SER A 90 -10.22 -45.11 -17.25
C SER A 90 -10.48 -46.39 -16.48
N GLU A 91 -11.70 -46.50 -15.96
CA GLU A 91 -12.26 -47.69 -15.33
C GLU A 91 -12.38 -48.86 -16.32
N HIS A 92 -12.26 -50.06 -15.77
CA HIS A 92 -12.43 -51.35 -16.43
C HIS A 92 -13.85 -51.55 -16.98
N ASN A 93 -13.94 -52.04 -18.22
CA ASN A 93 -15.04 -52.91 -18.66
C ASN A 93 -14.50 -53.91 -19.70
N PRO A 94 -14.78 -55.23 -19.60
CA PRO A 94 -14.23 -56.22 -20.52
C PRO A 94 -15.22 -56.54 -21.65
N GLY A 95 -14.69 -56.68 -22.86
CA GLY A 95 -15.37 -57.37 -23.96
C GLY A 95 -15.69 -56.51 -25.18
N ASN A 96 -14.76 -56.46 -26.13
CA ASN A 96 -15.09 -56.63 -27.54
C ASN A 96 -13.85 -56.85 -28.43
N PRO A 97 -14.01 -57.49 -29.61
CA PRO A 97 -12.92 -58.01 -30.42
C PRO A 97 -12.31 -56.95 -31.35
N MET A 98 -11.04 -57.22 -31.68
CA MET A 98 -10.12 -56.48 -32.54
C MET A 98 -10.70 -56.03 -33.90
N PRO A 99 -10.48 -54.77 -34.34
CA PRO A 99 -10.56 -54.38 -35.75
C PRO A 99 -9.17 -54.15 -36.38
N PRO A 100 -9.07 -54.06 -37.72
CA PRO A 100 -7.83 -54.28 -38.45
C PRO A 100 -6.95 -53.02 -38.54
N VAL A 101 -5.64 -53.26 -38.61
CA VAL A 101 -4.59 -52.27 -38.83
C VAL A 101 -4.86 -51.50 -40.12
N THR A 102 -5.17 -50.21 -39.99
CA THR A 102 -5.30 -49.27 -41.10
C THR A 102 -4.10 -48.31 -41.04
N VAL A 103 -3.34 -48.25 -42.13
CA VAL A 103 -2.16 -47.38 -42.27
C VAL A 103 -2.65 -45.94 -42.40
N GLU A 104 -2.37 -45.10 -41.40
CA GLU A 104 -2.80 -43.71 -41.31
C GLU A 104 -1.84 -42.82 -42.11
N LEU A 105 -2.36 -42.21 -43.19
CA LEU A 105 -1.67 -41.26 -44.05
C LEU A 105 -1.62 -39.89 -43.33
N ALA A 106 -0.41 -39.37 -43.13
CA ALA A 106 -0.16 -38.12 -42.40
C ALA A 106 -0.98 -36.94 -42.93
N SER A 107 -1.78 -36.32 -42.05
CA SER A 107 -2.54 -35.11 -42.34
C SER A 107 -1.70 -33.84 -42.06
N PRO A 108 -1.91 -32.74 -42.83
CA PRO A 108 -1.11 -31.53 -42.73
C PRO A 108 -1.31 -30.78 -41.39
N PRO A 109 -0.27 -30.07 -40.90
CA PRO A 109 -0.29 -29.41 -39.60
C PRO A 109 -1.38 -28.34 -39.51
N THR A 110 -2.25 -28.47 -38.50
CA THR A 110 -3.33 -27.53 -38.20
C THR A 110 -2.75 -26.21 -37.69
N PRO A 111 -3.21 -25.03 -38.15
CA PRO A 111 -2.66 -23.74 -37.72
C PRO A 111 -2.82 -23.52 -36.20
N PRO A 112 -1.85 -22.86 -35.54
CA PRO A 112 -1.86 -22.65 -34.09
C PRO A 112 -3.07 -21.81 -33.67
N ARG A 113 -3.86 -22.31 -32.71
CA ARG A 113 -5.02 -21.58 -32.18
C ARG A 113 -4.57 -20.29 -31.49
N PRO A 114 -5.24 -19.15 -31.72
CA PRO A 114 -4.91 -17.90 -31.06
C PRO A 114 -5.05 -18.03 -29.53
N LYS A 115 -4.02 -17.62 -28.78
CA LYS A 115 -4.02 -17.60 -27.30
C LYS A 115 -5.15 -16.67 -26.83
N LYS A 116 -6.11 -17.21 -26.08
CA LYS A 116 -7.20 -16.41 -25.47
C LYS A 116 -6.57 -15.38 -24.53
N ILE A 117 -6.90 -14.10 -24.73
CA ILE A 117 -6.50 -13.02 -23.83
C ILE A 117 -7.19 -13.26 -22.49
N PRO A 118 -6.46 -13.32 -21.35
CA PRO A 118 -7.05 -13.48 -20.04
C PRO A 118 -8.03 -12.35 -19.73
N ASP A 119 -9.15 -12.67 -19.05
CA ASP A 119 -10.15 -11.68 -18.65
C ASP A 119 -9.49 -10.60 -17.77
N PRO A 120 -9.58 -9.31 -18.13
CA PRO A 120 -9.06 -8.20 -17.35
C PRO A 120 -9.46 -8.21 -15.86
N LYS A 121 -10.62 -8.79 -15.54
CA LYS A 121 -11.15 -8.88 -14.16
C LYS A 121 -10.36 -9.83 -13.27
N SER A 122 -9.79 -10.88 -13.87
CA SER A 122 -9.01 -11.92 -13.19
C SER A 122 -7.51 -11.73 -13.32
N LEU A 123 -7.07 -10.62 -13.95
CA LEU A 123 -5.65 -10.31 -14.01
C LEU A 123 -5.11 -10.17 -12.58
N THR A 124 -4.12 -11.01 -12.30
CA THR A 124 -3.25 -10.80 -11.14
C THR A 124 -2.60 -9.42 -11.25
N PHE A 125 -2.21 -8.83 -10.13
CA PHE A 125 -1.57 -7.53 -10.19
C PHE A 125 -0.28 -7.52 -11.03
N GLN A 126 0.47 -8.63 -11.10
CA GLN A 126 1.64 -8.73 -11.99
C GLN A 126 1.26 -8.66 -13.48
N GLN A 127 0.18 -9.34 -13.87
CA GLN A 127 -0.34 -9.27 -15.25
C GLN A 127 -1.00 -7.92 -15.53
N ALA A 128 -1.56 -7.29 -14.51
CA ALA A 128 -2.18 -5.98 -14.58
C ALA A 128 -1.16 -4.87 -14.88
N LEU A 129 0.08 -4.94 -14.36
CA LEU A 129 1.05 -3.86 -14.53
C LEU A 129 1.47 -3.60 -15.99
N PRO A 130 1.92 -4.59 -16.80
CA PRO A 130 2.18 -4.38 -18.23
C PRO A 130 0.92 -4.02 -19.02
N HIS A 131 -0.26 -4.41 -18.52
CA HIS A 131 -1.52 -4.03 -19.15
C HIS A 131 -1.85 -2.55 -18.89
N LEU A 132 -1.74 -2.09 -17.65
CA LEU A 132 -1.90 -0.69 -17.25
C LEU A 132 -0.88 0.22 -17.92
N ALA A 133 0.38 -0.22 -18.06
CA ALA A 133 1.39 0.50 -18.83
C ALA A 133 0.94 0.69 -20.29
N ARG A 134 0.52 -0.38 -20.97
CA ARG A 134 -0.03 -0.31 -22.35
C ARG A 134 -1.27 0.59 -22.45
N LEU A 135 -2.12 0.61 -21.42
CA LEU A 135 -3.27 1.50 -21.39
C LEU A 135 -2.85 2.96 -21.26
N GLY A 136 -1.83 3.27 -20.46
CA GLY A 136 -1.26 4.62 -20.37
C GLY A 136 -0.75 5.16 -21.72
N ASP A 137 -0.40 4.26 -22.64
CA ASP A 137 0.10 4.57 -23.99
C ASP A 137 -1.02 4.72 -25.01
N ASP A 138 -2.20 4.20 -24.70
CA ASP A 138 -3.35 4.24 -25.59
C ASP A 138 -3.99 5.64 -25.52
N PRO A 139 -3.90 6.44 -26.60
CA PRO A 139 -4.53 7.77 -26.62
C PRO A 139 -6.05 7.69 -26.43
N GLY A 140 -6.68 6.57 -26.83
CA GLY A 140 -8.10 6.33 -26.58
C GLY A 140 -8.41 6.22 -25.09
N PHE A 141 -7.61 5.46 -24.35
CA PHE A 141 -7.72 5.35 -22.90
C PHE A 141 -7.44 6.67 -22.18
N VAL A 142 -6.35 7.37 -22.54
CA VAL A 142 -6.01 8.66 -21.91
C VAL A 142 -7.11 9.70 -22.15
N ALA A 143 -7.67 9.75 -23.37
CA ALA A 143 -8.82 10.59 -23.68
C ALA A 143 -10.05 10.20 -22.86
N ALA A 144 -10.30 8.89 -22.66
CA ALA A 144 -11.39 8.40 -21.84
C ALA A 144 -11.23 8.78 -20.36
N ILE A 145 -10.04 8.63 -19.77
CA ILE A 145 -9.75 9.07 -18.39
C ILE A 145 -9.95 10.57 -18.24
N THR A 146 -9.43 11.36 -19.20
CA THR A 146 -9.61 12.81 -19.23
C THR A 146 -11.08 13.19 -19.29
N ARG A 147 -11.87 12.47 -20.11
CA ARG A 147 -13.32 12.64 -20.21
C ARG A 147 -14.02 12.28 -18.90
N LEU A 148 -13.70 11.14 -18.28
CA LEU A 148 -14.28 10.73 -17.00
C LEU A 148 -14.01 11.77 -15.91
N LYS A 149 -12.81 12.35 -15.88
CA LYS A 149 -12.48 13.41 -14.93
C LYS A 149 -13.26 14.69 -15.21
N LYS A 150 -13.40 15.06 -16.49
CA LYS A 150 -14.24 16.20 -16.88
C LYS A 150 -15.71 15.99 -16.46
N GLU A 151 -16.28 14.82 -16.75
CA GLU A 151 -17.66 14.48 -16.36
C GLU A 151 -17.85 14.52 -14.84
N GLN A 152 -16.87 14.05 -14.07
CA GLN A 152 -16.88 14.19 -12.62
C GLN A 152 -16.91 15.65 -12.19
N ASN A 153 -16.01 16.48 -12.73
CA ASN A 153 -15.96 17.90 -12.39
C ASN A 153 -17.26 18.63 -12.78
N ASP A 154 -17.85 18.28 -13.92
CA ASP A 154 -19.10 18.84 -14.40
C ASP A 154 -20.27 18.46 -13.46
N LEU A 155 -20.32 17.19 -13.00
CA LEU A 155 -21.31 16.75 -12.01
C LEU A 155 -21.12 17.46 -10.66
N GLU A 156 -19.89 17.53 -10.15
CA GLU A 156 -19.57 18.23 -8.90
C GLU A 156 -20.03 19.69 -8.95
N ARG A 157 -19.76 20.38 -10.08
CA ARG A 157 -20.21 21.76 -10.30
C ARG A 157 -21.74 21.86 -10.32
N GLN A 158 -22.42 20.98 -11.05
CA GLN A 158 -23.88 20.98 -11.12
C GLN A 158 -24.51 20.76 -9.74
N LEU A 159 -24.07 19.75 -8.99
CA LEU A 159 -24.59 19.47 -7.65
C LEU A 159 -24.33 20.61 -6.67
N TRP A 160 -23.20 21.30 -6.82
CA TRP A 160 -22.89 22.50 -6.05
C TRP A 160 -23.83 23.67 -6.39
N GLU A 161 -24.09 23.93 -7.68
CA GLU A 161 -25.03 24.97 -8.12
C GLU A 161 -26.45 24.69 -7.62
N ASP A 162 -26.92 23.45 -7.76
CA ASP A 162 -28.23 23.00 -7.25
C ASP A 162 -28.34 23.23 -5.74
N ARG A 163 -27.29 22.88 -4.97
CA ARG A 163 -27.25 23.11 -3.52
C ARG A 163 -27.28 24.60 -3.18
N ARG A 164 -26.55 25.42 -3.93
CA ARG A 164 -26.54 26.89 -3.77
C ARG A 164 -27.91 27.50 -4.06
N ASP A 165 -28.65 26.98 -5.03
CA ASP A 165 -30.00 27.43 -5.33
C ASP A 165 -31.00 27.07 -4.21
N ILE A 166 -30.80 25.94 -3.50
CA ILE A 166 -31.56 25.65 -2.26
C ILE A 166 -31.30 26.73 -1.21
N HIS A 167 -30.03 27.09 -0.99
CA HIS A 167 -29.68 28.18 -0.08
C HIS A 167 -30.31 29.51 -0.50
N ARG A 168 -30.21 29.90 -1.77
CA ARG A 168 -30.80 31.15 -2.29
C ARG A 168 -32.31 31.22 -2.07
N LYS A 169 -33.03 30.13 -2.35
CA LYS A 169 -34.49 30.03 -2.11
C LYS A 169 -34.83 30.21 -0.63
N TYR A 170 -33.99 29.71 0.28
CA TYR A 170 -34.19 29.89 1.72
C TYR A 170 -33.86 31.30 2.19
N GLU A 171 -32.81 31.92 1.66
CA GLU A 171 -32.48 33.34 1.92
C GLU A 171 -33.62 34.26 1.45
N GLU A 172 -34.21 34.00 0.29
CA GLU A 172 -35.37 34.74 -0.22
C GLU A 172 -36.59 34.58 0.70
N ARG A 173 -36.89 33.35 1.16
CA ARG A 173 -37.96 33.10 2.14
C ARG A 173 -37.71 33.83 3.46
N LEU A 174 -36.47 33.86 3.91
CA LEU A 174 -36.07 34.57 5.13
C LEU A 174 -36.26 36.09 4.96
N LYS A 175 -35.84 36.68 3.83
CA LYS A 175 -36.06 38.10 3.52
C LYS A 175 -37.54 38.47 3.49
N VAL A 176 -38.39 37.64 2.87
CA VAL A 176 -39.85 37.84 2.85
C VAL A 176 -40.43 37.78 4.25
N ALA A 177 -40.02 36.80 5.06
CA ALA A 177 -40.52 36.64 6.42
C ALA A 177 -40.11 37.81 7.33
N ILE A 178 -38.86 38.29 7.22
CA ILE A 178 -38.38 39.50 7.92
C ILE A 178 -39.17 40.74 7.48
N THR A 179 -39.39 40.91 6.17
CA THR A 179 -40.16 42.04 5.64
C THR A 179 -41.60 42.03 6.19
N LYS A 180 -42.21 40.84 6.25
CA LYS A 180 -43.56 40.66 6.81
C LYS A 180 -43.61 41.02 8.30
N ALA A 181 -42.65 40.56 9.10
CA ALA A 181 -42.56 40.91 10.52
C ALA A 181 -42.45 42.42 10.72
N ASN A 182 -41.57 43.08 9.95
CA ASN A 182 -41.41 44.54 9.98
C ASN A 182 -42.72 45.27 9.61
N MET A 183 -43.48 44.79 8.64
CA MET A 183 -44.78 45.38 8.26
C MET A 183 -45.86 45.23 9.33
N MET A 184 -45.78 44.19 10.18
CA MET A 184 -46.70 43.98 11.30
C MET A 184 -46.33 44.80 12.55
N GLY A 185 -45.22 45.53 12.51
CA GLY A 185 -44.69 46.29 13.65
C GLY A 185 -43.89 45.45 14.64
N ASP A 186 -43.59 44.19 14.29
CA ASP A 186 -42.75 43.33 15.11
C ASP A 186 -41.26 43.67 14.88
N PRO A 187 -40.43 43.73 15.94
CA PRO A 187 -39.03 44.15 15.85
C PRO A 187 -38.09 43.13 15.16
N GLY A 188 -38.63 42.08 14.54
CA GLY A 188 -37.86 41.05 13.84
C GLY A 188 -38.62 39.73 13.73
N LEU A 189 -37.95 38.72 13.17
CA LEU A 189 -38.52 37.38 13.04
C LEU A 189 -38.66 36.70 14.41
N SER A 190 -39.81 36.10 14.69
CA SER A 190 -39.98 35.35 15.94
C SER A 190 -39.02 34.15 15.98
N LYS A 191 -38.56 33.78 17.18
CA LYS A 191 -37.66 32.62 17.36
C LYS A 191 -38.24 31.35 16.74
N HIS A 192 -39.54 31.12 16.94
CA HIS A 192 -40.22 29.95 16.39
C HIS A 192 -40.21 29.94 14.85
N GLU A 193 -40.43 31.08 14.20
CA GLU A 193 -40.36 31.18 12.73
C GLU A 193 -38.94 31.00 12.20
N ALA A 194 -37.93 31.55 12.90
CA ALA A 194 -36.52 31.35 12.57
C ALA A 194 -36.14 29.86 12.64
N ASP A 195 -36.50 29.19 13.74
CA ASP A 195 -36.25 27.76 13.94
C ASP A 195 -36.99 26.93 12.87
N MET A 196 -38.22 27.29 12.52
CA MET A 196 -38.98 26.64 11.45
C MET A 196 -38.31 26.77 10.07
N LEU A 197 -37.83 27.96 9.70
CA LEU A 197 -37.12 28.18 8.45
C LEU A 197 -35.79 27.43 8.41
N GLN A 198 -35.01 27.47 9.50
CA GLN A 198 -33.74 26.76 9.61
C GLN A 198 -33.94 25.23 9.52
N ASN A 199 -34.93 24.69 10.24
CA ASN A 199 -35.28 23.27 10.18
C ASN A 199 -35.75 22.88 8.77
N GLY A 200 -36.48 23.76 8.08
CA GLY A 200 -36.85 23.57 6.69
C GLY A 200 -35.63 23.46 5.77
N LEU A 201 -34.66 24.37 5.91
CA LEU A 201 -33.43 24.35 5.10
C LEU A 201 -32.66 23.06 5.32
N LYS A 202 -32.46 22.68 6.59
CA LYS A 202 -31.78 21.44 6.95
C LYS A 202 -32.44 20.22 6.32
N LYS A 203 -33.76 20.07 6.45
CA LYS A 203 -34.52 18.97 5.84
C LYS A 203 -34.41 18.97 4.31
N SER A 204 -34.40 20.15 3.69
CA SER A 204 -34.28 20.27 2.23
C SER A 204 -32.88 19.87 1.74
N LEU A 205 -31.83 20.25 2.46
CA LEU A 205 -30.46 19.84 2.15
C LEU A 205 -30.27 18.34 2.37
N GLU A 206 -30.71 17.78 3.49
CA GLU A 206 -30.67 16.33 3.75
C GLU A 206 -31.40 15.53 2.67
N LYS A 207 -32.58 16.02 2.25
CA LYS A 207 -33.35 15.43 1.16
C LYS A 207 -32.57 15.49 -0.16
N PHE A 208 -31.98 16.64 -0.50
CA PHE A 208 -31.17 16.81 -1.70
C PHE A 208 -29.94 15.89 -1.69
N ASP A 209 -29.22 15.81 -0.58
CA ASP A 209 -28.04 14.97 -0.47
C ASP A 209 -28.41 13.49 -0.66
N ARG A 210 -29.46 13.01 0.02
CA ARG A 210 -29.90 11.62 -0.06
C ARG A 210 -30.48 11.25 -1.42
N GLU A 211 -31.37 12.09 -1.96
CA GLU A 211 -32.19 11.73 -3.13
C GLU A 211 -31.59 12.21 -4.46
N ARG A 212 -30.61 13.11 -4.43
CA ARG A 212 -29.97 13.65 -5.64
C ARG A 212 -28.48 13.41 -5.67
N VAL A 213 -27.74 13.83 -4.63
CA VAL A 213 -26.27 13.77 -4.63
C VAL A 213 -25.79 12.31 -4.63
N LEU A 214 -26.22 11.50 -3.66
CA LEU A 214 -25.78 10.11 -3.55
C LEU A 214 -26.11 9.31 -4.82
N ILE A 215 -27.34 9.42 -5.33
CA ILE A 215 -27.77 8.72 -6.54
C ILE A 215 -26.96 9.14 -7.77
N ALA A 216 -26.70 10.45 -7.94
CA ALA A 216 -25.91 10.93 -9.07
C ALA A 216 -24.44 10.50 -8.96
N TRP A 217 -23.90 10.46 -7.74
CA TRP A 217 -22.53 10.01 -7.47
C TRP A 217 -22.35 8.52 -7.75
N ASP A 218 -23.29 7.69 -7.26
CA ASP A 218 -23.32 6.25 -7.54
C ASP A 218 -23.43 5.98 -9.05
N GLY A 219 -24.25 6.77 -9.76
CA GLY A 219 -24.35 6.73 -11.21
C GLY A 219 -23.04 7.08 -11.92
N LEU A 220 -22.33 8.11 -11.45
CA LEU A 220 -21.02 8.49 -11.98
C LEU A 220 -19.97 7.41 -11.73
N ILE A 221 -19.87 6.89 -10.50
CA ILE A 221 -18.93 5.82 -10.15
C ILE A 221 -19.20 4.59 -11.01
N SER A 222 -20.47 4.19 -11.15
CA SER A 222 -20.86 3.05 -11.99
C SER A 222 -20.44 3.27 -13.43
N LYS A 223 -20.62 4.49 -13.97
CA LYS A 223 -20.18 4.85 -15.33
C LYS A 223 -18.66 4.86 -15.48
N GLN A 224 -17.95 5.39 -14.49
CA GLN A 224 -16.48 5.40 -14.46
C GLN A 224 -15.95 3.97 -14.45
N GLN A 225 -16.44 3.12 -13.53
CA GLN A 225 -16.08 1.71 -13.46
C GLN A 225 -16.41 0.97 -14.77
N ALA A 226 -17.57 1.23 -15.39
CA ALA A 226 -17.95 0.61 -16.67
C ALA A 226 -17.00 1.03 -17.80
N THR A 227 -16.62 2.31 -17.84
CA THR A 227 -15.68 2.84 -18.82
C THR A 227 -14.28 2.26 -18.62
N LEU A 228 -13.80 2.23 -17.37
CA LEU A 228 -12.53 1.60 -17.02
C LEU A 228 -12.52 0.11 -17.40
N ALA A 229 -13.60 -0.61 -17.13
CA ALA A 229 -13.77 -2.00 -17.54
C ALA A 229 -13.75 -2.18 -19.07
N GLN A 230 -14.42 -1.29 -19.81
CA GLN A 230 -14.43 -1.30 -21.28
C GLN A 230 -13.02 -1.11 -21.85
N HIS A 231 -12.19 -0.31 -21.20
CA HIS A 231 -10.79 -0.14 -21.54
C HIS A 231 -9.89 -1.25 -20.96
N GLY A 232 -10.45 -2.30 -20.36
CA GLY A 232 -9.67 -3.41 -19.80
C GLY A 232 -8.88 -3.05 -18.55
N VAL A 233 -9.20 -1.96 -17.86
CA VAL A 233 -8.51 -1.59 -16.63
C VAL A 233 -8.71 -2.71 -15.59
N PRO A 234 -7.64 -3.36 -15.13
CA PRO A 234 -7.74 -4.48 -14.22
C PRO A 234 -8.45 -4.08 -12.95
N THR A 235 -9.28 -4.97 -12.40
CA THR A 235 -9.98 -4.81 -11.12
C THR A 235 -11.00 -3.67 -11.03
N MET A 236 -11.18 -2.88 -12.09
CA MET A 236 -12.07 -1.72 -12.12
C MET A 236 -13.28 -2.04 -13.00
N PHE A 237 -14.33 -2.56 -12.37
CA PHE A 237 -15.60 -2.87 -13.02
C PHE A 237 -16.76 -2.58 -12.08
N PRO A 238 -17.96 -2.29 -12.62
CA PRO A 238 -19.14 -2.11 -11.81
C PRO A 238 -19.43 -3.39 -11.05
N THR A 239 -19.49 -3.29 -9.72
CA THR A 239 -19.73 -4.43 -8.86
C THR A 239 -20.54 -4.00 -7.65
N ASN A 240 -21.55 -4.81 -7.32
CA ASN A 240 -22.30 -4.67 -6.08
C ASN A 240 -21.74 -5.58 -4.99
N GLU A 241 -20.78 -6.45 -5.32
CA GLU A 241 -20.18 -7.39 -4.38
C GLU A 241 -19.26 -6.65 -3.41
N ALA A 242 -19.44 -6.88 -2.10
CA ALA A 242 -18.67 -6.20 -1.06
C ALA A 242 -17.17 -6.54 -1.16
N THR A 243 -16.86 -7.80 -1.47
CA THR A 243 -15.50 -8.35 -1.65
C THR A 243 -14.71 -7.59 -2.73
N ASP A 244 -15.31 -7.34 -3.89
CA ASP A 244 -14.68 -6.58 -4.97
C ASP A 244 -14.51 -5.10 -4.61
N ARG A 245 -15.49 -4.50 -3.90
CA ARG A 245 -15.39 -3.11 -3.42
C ARG A 245 -14.28 -2.93 -2.41
N GLU A 246 -14.15 -3.85 -1.47
CA GLU A 246 -13.04 -3.85 -0.52
C GLU A 246 -11.71 -4.04 -1.24
N ARG A 247 -11.63 -4.94 -2.24
CA ARG A 247 -10.42 -5.08 -3.05
C ARG A 247 -10.03 -3.76 -3.74
N GLN A 248 -11.00 -3.01 -4.25
CA GLN A 248 -10.78 -1.68 -4.83
C GLN A 248 -10.34 -0.65 -3.76
N GLN A 249 -10.93 -0.67 -2.56
CA GLN A 249 -10.63 0.27 -1.47
C GLN A 249 -9.27 0.00 -0.80
N ARG A 250 -8.88 -1.27 -0.63
CA ARG A 250 -7.62 -1.67 0.01
C ARG A 250 -6.38 -1.21 -0.79
N VAL A 251 -6.52 -0.82 -2.06
CA VAL A 251 -5.45 -0.15 -2.83
C VAL A 251 -5.13 1.25 -2.24
N MET A 252 -6.05 1.88 -1.51
CA MET A 252 -5.92 3.23 -0.97
C MET A 252 -5.35 3.31 0.47
N GLN A 253 -5.34 2.22 1.24
CA GLN A 253 -5.15 2.26 2.72
C GLN A 253 -3.70 2.14 3.25
N VAL A 254 -2.68 1.92 2.42
CA VAL A 254 -1.31 1.52 2.86
C VAL A 254 -0.45 2.65 3.51
N LEU A 255 -0.99 3.82 3.85
CA LEU A 255 -0.17 5.02 4.15
C LEU A 255 -0.32 5.68 5.53
N GLU A 256 -1.06 5.11 6.49
CA GLU A 256 -1.43 5.86 7.72
C GLU A 256 -0.22 6.35 8.56
N GLY A 257 0.78 5.51 8.85
CA GLY A 257 1.96 5.93 9.65
C GLY A 257 2.91 6.93 8.95
N LEU A 258 2.95 6.88 7.62
CA LEU A 258 3.72 7.85 6.80
C LEU A 258 2.95 9.16 6.63
N SER A 259 1.62 9.09 6.65
CA SER A 259 0.76 10.23 6.35
C SER A 259 0.98 11.41 7.30
N VAL A 260 1.23 11.16 8.60
CA VAL A 260 1.48 12.23 9.59
C VAL A 260 2.70 13.06 9.21
N ASN A 261 3.80 12.38 8.86
CA ASN A 261 5.05 13.04 8.47
C ASN A 261 4.93 13.80 7.15
N CYS A 262 4.16 13.27 6.21
CA CYS A 262 3.86 13.92 4.95
C CYS A 262 2.97 15.15 5.15
N ALA A 263 1.92 15.04 5.97
CA ALA A 263 0.96 16.10 6.24
C ALA A 263 1.61 17.29 6.97
N LEU A 264 2.45 17.04 7.98
CA LEU A 264 3.19 18.09 8.66
C LEU A 264 4.13 18.85 7.70
N ARG A 265 4.88 18.12 6.87
CA ARG A 265 5.75 18.76 5.85
C ARG A 265 4.95 19.51 4.79
N PHE A 266 3.81 18.97 4.39
CA PHE A 266 2.92 19.62 3.45
C PHE A 266 2.42 20.96 4.00
N ALA A 267 1.96 20.99 5.25
CA ALA A 267 1.51 22.24 5.89
C ALA A 267 2.63 23.27 6.06
N VAL A 268 3.87 22.83 6.28
CA VAL A 268 5.04 23.72 6.37
C VAL A 268 5.44 24.28 5.00
N LEU A 269 5.48 23.43 3.96
CA LEU A 269 5.98 23.82 2.63
C LEU A 269 4.91 24.48 1.75
N PHE A 270 3.64 24.19 1.99
CA PHE A 270 2.49 24.66 1.21
C PHE A 270 1.35 25.10 2.13
N PRO A 271 1.59 26.05 3.06
CA PRO A 271 0.59 26.45 4.06
C PRO A 271 -0.69 26.99 3.42
N GLU A 272 -0.61 27.63 2.26
CA GLU A 272 -1.76 28.16 1.53
C GLU A 272 -2.68 27.07 0.95
N MET A 273 -2.17 25.83 0.84
CA MET A 273 -2.92 24.69 0.33
C MET A 273 -3.51 23.80 1.43
N CYS A 274 -3.32 24.18 2.69
CA CYS A 274 -3.80 23.45 3.84
C CYS A 274 -4.84 24.30 4.58
N LEU A 275 -6.02 23.74 4.87
CA LEU A 275 -7.05 24.43 5.67
C LEU A 275 -7.01 23.98 7.13
N SER A 276 -6.78 22.69 7.36
CA SER A 276 -6.64 22.08 8.67
C SER A 276 -5.90 20.75 8.54
N LEU A 277 -5.37 20.27 9.66
CA LEU A 277 -4.70 18.97 9.76
C LEU A 277 -5.47 18.04 10.69
N THR A 278 -5.61 16.78 10.28
CA THR A 278 -6.01 15.69 11.17
C THR A 278 -4.96 14.60 11.09
N LEU A 279 -4.31 14.32 12.21
CA LEU A 279 -3.17 13.41 12.30
C LEU A 279 -3.59 12.17 13.11
N CYS A 280 -3.61 11.00 12.48
CA CYS A 280 -3.96 9.74 13.14
C CYS A 280 -2.70 8.96 13.54
N SER A 281 -2.72 8.35 14.72
CA SER A 281 -1.65 7.45 15.19
C SER A 281 -0.25 8.06 15.06
N VAL A 282 -0.06 9.26 15.62
CA VAL A 282 1.21 10.01 15.59
C VAL A 282 2.39 9.12 16.01
N PRO A 283 3.31 8.81 15.09
CA PRO A 283 4.41 7.91 15.38
C PRO A 283 5.53 8.66 16.13
N PRO A 284 6.45 7.95 16.80
CA PRO A 284 7.58 8.59 17.45
C PRO A 284 8.47 9.34 16.44
N PRO A 285 9.20 10.39 16.83
CA PRO A 285 10.12 11.11 15.94
C PRO A 285 11.11 10.18 15.20
N MET A 286 11.58 9.15 15.91
CA MET A 286 12.30 8.00 15.37
C MET A 286 11.70 6.75 16.01
N GLU A 287 11.60 5.65 15.27
CA GLU A 287 11.09 4.42 15.88
C GLU A 287 11.98 3.95 17.04
N VAL A 288 11.32 3.43 18.06
CA VAL A 288 11.97 2.81 19.21
C VAL A 288 12.73 1.56 18.77
N LYS A 289 13.83 1.25 19.46
CA LYS A 289 14.77 0.20 19.05
C LYS A 289 14.09 -1.16 18.83
N TRP A 290 13.14 -1.53 19.69
CA TRP A 290 12.44 -2.81 19.57
C TRP A 290 11.49 -2.84 18.37
N VAL A 291 10.80 -1.72 18.05
CA VAL A 291 9.98 -1.57 16.84
C VAL A 291 10.84 -1.71 15.60
N MET A 292 12.04 -1.12 15.60
CA MET A 292 12.99 -1.27 14.49
C MET A 292 13.40 -2.73 14.29
N THR A 293 13.77 -3.41 15.37
CA THR A 293 14.10 -4.85 15.33
C THR A 293 12.92 -5.67 14.83
N ALA A 294 11.71 -5.38 15.33
CA ALA A 294 10.50 -6.07 14.90
C ALA A 294 10.22 -5.86 13.41
N TYR A 295 10.38 -4.64 12.88
CA TYR A 295 10.26 -4.40 11.44
C TYR A 295 11.31 -5.17 10.63
N ASP A 296 12.57 -5.20 11.07
CA ASP A 296 13.64 -5.93 10.38
C ASP A 296 13.36 -7.45 10.39
N GLU A 297 12.92 -8.00 11.52
CA GLU A 297 12.58 -9.42 11.66
C GLU A 297 11.34 -9.81 10.86
N LEU A 298 10.25 -9.03 10.97
CA LEU A 298 9.03 -9.23 10.19
C LEU A 298 9.34 -9.13 8.70
N LEU A 299 10.09 -8.11 8.27
CA LEU A 299 10.49 -7.96 6.89
C LEU A 299 11.29 -9.19 6.43
N ASN A 300 12.33 -9.58 7.17
CA ASN A 300 13.16 -10.72 6.81
C ASN A 300 12.34 -12.03 6.70
N ASN A 301 11.49 -12.33 7.68
CA ASN A 301 10.65 -13.52 7.68
C ASN A 301 9.63 -13.49 6.54
N TRP A 302 9.13 -12.30 6.20
CA TRP A 302 8.25 -12.09 5.06
C TRP A 302 8.96 -12.31 3.72
N CYS A 303 10.20 -11.85 3.56
CA CYS A 303 11.00 -12.09 2.35
C CYS A 303 11.28 -13.56 2.13
N CYS A 304 11.61 -14.25 3.22
CA CYS A 304 12.20 -15.57 3.24
C CYS A 304 11.17 -16.67 3.53
N ALA A 305 9.88 -16.35 3.49
CA ALA A 305 8.84 -17.36 3.59
C ALA A 305 9.00 -18.37 2.43
N GLU A 306 9.15 -19.65 2.78
CA GLU A 306 9.35 -20.73 1.80
C GLU A 306 8.03 -21.38 1.36
N ASP A 307 6.99 -21.24 2.19
CA ASP A 307 5.68 -21.83 2.02
C ASP A 307 4.54 -20.93 2.55
N LEU A 308 3.30 -21.38 2.34
CA LEU A 308 2.10 -20.64 2.71
C LEU A 308 2.01 -20.46 4.22
N GLU A 309 2.32 -21.51 4.98
CA GLU A 309 2.25 -21.55 6.43
C GLU A 309 3.21 -20.53 7.07
N SER A 310 4.43 -20.43 6.54
CA SER A 310 5.46 -19.49 6.99
C SER A 310 5.05 -18.06 6.68
N PHE A 311 4.50 -17.82 5.49
CA PHE A 311 3.96 -16.51 5.12
C PHE A 311 2.77 -16.11 6.00
N GLU A 312 1.80 -17.00 6.17
CA GLU A 312 0.62 -16.78 7.01
C GLU A 312 0.99 -16.53 8.48
N HIS A 313 2.04 -17.21 8.96
CA HIS A 313 2.57 -16.97 10.29
C HIS A 313 3.11 -15.55 10.45
N VAL A 314 4.03 -15.11 9.60
CA VAL A 314 4.58 -13.74 9.68
C VAL A 314 3.51 -12.67 9.41
N ALA A 315 2.53 -12.97 8.56
CA ALA A 315 1.38 -12.09 8.33
C ALA A 315 0.53 -11.95 9.59
N LYS A 316 0.21 -13.04 10.29
CA LYS A 316 -0.46 -12.97 11.60
C LYS A 316 0.33 -12.14 12.61
N GLU A 317 1.64 -12.38 12.74
CA GLU A 317 2.48 -11.61 13.67
C GLU A 317 2.47 -10.12 13.31
N SER A 318 2.43 -9.79 12.01
CA SER A 318 2.29 -8.41 11.53
C SER A 318 0.92 -7.81 11.88
N VAL A 319 -0.18 -8.58 11.80
CA VAL A 319 -1.50 -8.13 12.27
C VAL A 319 -1.45 -7.81 13.76
N VAL A 320 -0.91 -8.70 14.59
CA VAL A 320 -0.80 -8.51 16.03
C VAL A 320 0.06 -7.29 16.35
N PHE A 321 1.17 -7.12 15.64
CA PHE A 321 2.06 -5.98 15.79
C PHE A 321 1.39 -4.65 15.43
N LEU A 322 0.57 -4.60 14.38
CA LEU A 322 -0.05 -3.37 13.87
C LEU A 322 -1.40 -3.02 14.52
N LEU A 323 -2.16 -4.02 14.95
CA LEU A 323 -3.54 -3.88 15.44
C LEU A 323 -3.74 -4.33 16.89
N GLY A 324 -2.77 -5.01 17.49
CA GLY A 324 -2.88 -5.61 18.82
C GLY A 324 -3.39 -7.05 18.80
N GLN A 325 -3.37 -7.70 19.97
CA GLN A 325 -3.73 -9.11 20.13
C GLN A 325 -5.23 -9.38 19.91
N ASP A 326 -6.08 -8.42 20.23
CA ASP A 326 -7.54 -8.53 20.19
C ASP A 326 -8.14 -8.20 18.82
N CYS A 327 -7.36 -8.33 17.75
CA CYS A 327 -7.87 -8.15 16.39
C CYS A 327 -8.91 -9.22 16.08
N ASP A 328 -10.09 -8.77 15.63
CA ASP A 328 -11.16 -9.63 15.15
C ASP A 328 -10.65 -10.60 14.07
N SER A 329 -11.17 -11.82 14.09
CA SER A 329 -10.66 -12.88 13.22
C SER A 329 -10.99 -12.64 11.75
N ASP A 330 -12.14 -12.04 11.44
CA ASP A 330 -12.52 -11.76 10.05
C ASP A 330 -11.63 -10.65 9.49
N ILE A 331 -11.37 -9.61 10.27
CA ILE A 331 -10.43 -8.53 9.89
C ILE A 331 -9.02 -9.10 9.66
N ARG A 332 -8.57 -10.00 10.53
CA ARG A 332 -7.26 -10.66 10.37
C ARG A 332 -7.21 -11.48 9.09
N ASP A 333 -8.22 -12.28 8.80
CA ASP A 333 -8.31 -13.04 7.55
C ASP A 333 -8.26 -12.11 6.34
N ASP A 334 -9.01 -11.01 6.38
CA ASP A 334 -9.04 -10.01 5.32
C ASP A 334 -7.69 -9.33 5.08
N LEU A 335 -6.98 -8.98 6.14
CA LEU A 335 -5.66 -8.37 6.03
C LEU A 335 -4.62 -9.35 5.49
N ILE A 336 -4.63 -10.59 5.98
CA ILE A 336 -3.70 -11.62 5.49
C ILE A 336 -4.00 -11.92 4.02
N ALA A 337 -5.26 -12.11 3.64
CA ALA A 337 -5.67 -12.29 2.24
C ALA A 337 -5.25 -11.11 1.36
N TYR A 338 -5.41 -9.88 1.86
CA TYR A 338 -4.93 -8.68 1.17
C TYR A 338 -3.42 -8.72 0.97
N TRP A 339 -2.65 -9.08 2.00
CA TRP A 339 -1.20 -9.11 1.92
C TRP A 339 -0.67 -10.25 1.04
N GLN A 340 -1.31 -11.42 1.03
CA GLN A 340 -1.00 -12.50 0.10
C GLN A 340 -1.10 -12.04 -1.36
N THR A 341 -2.10 -11.22 -1.69
CA THR A 341 -2.36 -10.77 -3.08
C THR A 341 -1.60 -9.49 -3.46
N SER A 342 -1.46 -8.56 -2.53
CA SER A 342 -0.94 -7.21 -2.77
C SER A 342 0.54 -7.04 -2.39
N MET A 343 1.03 -7.83 -1.43
CA MET A 343 2.38 -7.76 -0.86
C MET A 343 3.02 -9.15 -0.68
N PRO A 344 2.98 -10.06 -1.68
CA PRO A 344 3.64 -11.36 -1.56
C PRO A 344 5.17 -11.20 -1.47
N PRO A 345 5.92 -12.23 -1.07
CA PRO A 345 7.39 -12.21 -1.01
C PRO A 345 8.04 -11.75 -2.33
N ALA A 346 7.46 -12.12 -3.48
CA ALA A 346 7.88 -11.65 -4.80
C ALA A 346 7.78 -10.12 -5.02
N ARG A 347 7.16 -9.36 -4.10
CA ARG A 347 7.10 -7.89 -4.11
C ARG A 347 7.93 -7.24 -3.01
N ILE A 348 8.90 -7.98 -2.48
CA ILE A 348 9.69 -7.53 -1.34
C ILE A 348 10.30 -6.14 -1.52
N LEU A 349 10.74 -5.77 -2.73
CA LEU A 349 11.31 -4.45 -2.98
C LEU A 349 10.37 -3.31 -2.57
N ARG A 350 9.07 -3.42 -2.86
CA ARG A 350 8.09 -2.40 -2.50
C ARG A 350 7.88 -2.29 -0.99
N ILE A 351 7.90 -3.44 -0.30
CA ILE A 351 7.75 -3.49 1.16
C ILE A 351 9.01 -2.89 1.80
N ALA A 352 10.18 -3.32 1.36
CA ALA A 352 11.47 -2.82 1.82
C ALA A 352 11.65 -1.32 1.57
N GLU A 353 11.21 -0.80 0.41
CA GLU A 353 11.18 0.64 0.12
C GLU A 353 10.27 1.38 1.11
N THR A 354 9.05 0.89 1.31
CA THR A 354 8.07 1.52 2.22
C THR A 354 8.59 1.55 3.65
N LEU A 355 9.09 0.42 4.15
CA LEU A 355 9.70 0.34 5.47
C LEU A 355 10.96 1.20 5.56
N SER A 356 11.77 1.29 4.51
CA SER A 356 12.93 2.17 4.50
C SER A 356 12.54 3.63 4.71
N VAL A 357 11.41 4.09 4.18
CA VAL A 357 10.89 5.45 4.44
C VAL A 357 10.50 5.60 5.90
N VAL A 358 9.78 4.62 6.47
CA VAL A 358 9.38 4.62 7.90
C VAL A 358 10.61 4.70 8.81
N MET A 359 11.61 3.86 8.54
CA MET A 359 12.80 3.67 9.37
C MET A 359 13.80 4.82 9.28
N ASN A 360 13.80 5.57 8.17
CA ASN A 360 14.76 6.65 7.92
C ASN A 360 14.13 8.04 7.89
N ARG A 361 12.90 8.19 8.39
CA ARG A 361 12.28 9.53 8.51
C ARG A 361 13.12 10.43 9.40
N SER A 362 13.30 11.68 8.96
CA SER A 362 13.94 12.72 9.78
C SER A 362 12.86 13.49 10.54
N PRO A 363 12.91 13.65 11.86
CA PRO A 363 11.91 14.43 12.56
C PRO A 363 12.01 15.92 12.22
N LEU A 364 10.87 16.61 12.18
CA LEU A 364 10.86 18.07 12.08
C LEU A 364 11.34 18.67 13.42
N LYS A 365 12.08 19.76 13.35
CA LYS A 365 12.53 20.49 14.53
C LYS A 365 11.34 21.24 15.17
N PRO A 366 11.37 21.52 16.50
CA PRO A 366 10.25 22.18 17.18
C PRO A 366 9.90 23.57 16.64
N ASP A 367 10.89 24.37 16.24
CA ASP A 367 10.72 25.68 15.60
C ASP A 367 9.98 25.57 14.26
N VAL A 368 10.27 24.52 13.49
CA VAL A 368 9.57 24.23 12.23
C VAL A 368 8.13 23.79 12.49
N LEU A 369 7.89 22.96 13.50
CA LEU A 369 6.54 22.57 13.90
C LEU A 369 5.72 23.77 14.37
N ALA A 370 6.35 24.70 15.10
CA ALA A 370 5.72 25.95 15.50
C ALA A 370 5.38 26.87 14.30
N SER A 371 5.94 26.67 13.11
CA SER A 371 5.52 27.43 11.92
C SER A 371 4.14 27.02 11.38
N ILE A 372 3.59 25.88 11.81
CA ILE A 372 2.26 25.42 11.41
C ILE A 372 1.21 26.22 12.18
N THR A 373 0.45 27.03 11.45
CA THR A 373 -0.59 27.90 12.02
C THR A 373 -2.01 27.36 11.86
N HIS A 374 -2.21 26.29 11.10
CA HIS A 374 -3.54 25.73 10.83
C HIS A 374 -4.18 25.11 12.08
N PRO A 375 -5.52 24.98 12.12
CA PRO A 375 -6.19 24.12 13.10
C PRO A 375 -5.69 22.68 12.99
N VAL A 376 -5.28 22.08 14.11
CA VAL A 376 -4.76 20.70 14.13
C VAL A 376 -5.54 19.83 15.12
N LEU A 377 -6.01 18.69 14.62
CA LEU A 377 -6.55 17.59 15.42
C LEU A 377 -5.58 16.41 15.40
N LEU A 378 -5.27 15.85 16.57
CA LEU A 378 -4.50 14.63 16.74
C LEU A 378 -5.44 13.55 17.28
N LEU A 379 -5.66 12.50 16.50
CA LEU A 379 -6.40 11.30 16.92
C LEU A 379 -5.39 10.21 17.26
N HIS A 380 -5.43 9.69 18.49
CA HIS A 380 -4.40 8.77 18.94
C HIS A 380 -4.96 7.66 19.83
N GLY A 381 -4.56 6.41 19.59
CA GLY A 381 -4.98 5.27 20.41
C GLY A 381 -4.34 5.33 21.79
N GLU A 382 -5.11 5.11 22.85
CA GLU A 382 -4.61 5.15 24.23
C GLU A 382 -3.60 4.04 24.53
N GLN A 383 -3.76 2.87 23.90
CA GLN A 383 -2.98 1.66 24.15
C GLN A 383 -2.10 1.28 22.94
N ASN A 384 -1.67 2.26 22.14
CA ASN A 384 -0.81 1.99 20.99
C ASN A 384 0.65 1.87 21.43
N GLU A 385 1.18 0.65 21.48
CA GLU A 385 2.56 0.38 21.89
C GLU A 385 3.60 0.81 20.84
N THR A 386 3.28 0.65 19.55
CA THR A 386 4.16 1.03 18.44
C THR A 386 4.28 2.54 18.29
N CYS A 387 3.21 3.26 18.63
CA CYS A 387 3.14 4.71 18.63
C CYS A 387 2.69 5.19 20.01
N PRO A 388 3.57 5.27 21.02
CA PRO A 388 3.18 5.67 22.36
C PRO A 388 2.57 7.08 22.44
N LYS A 389 1.49 7.22 23.23
CA LYS A 389 0.74 8.48 23.42
C LYS A 389 1.59 9.69 23.79
N VAL A 390 2.66 9.50 24.55
CA VAL A 390 3.60 10.57 24.94
C VAL A 390 4.16 11.32 23.73
N HIS A 391 4.29 10.67 22.57
CA HIS A 391 4.76 11.32 21.35
C HIS A 391 3.69 12.20 20.71
N ALA A 392 2.42 11.81 20.78
CA ALA A 392 1.30 12.65 20.36
C ALA A 392 1.14 13.88 21.28
N GLU A 393 1.29 13.70 22.60
CA GLU A 393 1.28 14.80 23.58
C GLU A 393 2.44 15.77 23.33
N LYS A 394 3.64 15.24 23.08
CA LYS A 394 4.81 16.05 22.72
C LYS A 394 4.62 16.79 21.40
N LEU A 395 4.03 16.15 20.37
CA LEU A 395 3.75 16.82 19.11
C LEU A 395 2.73 17.96 19.31
N ALA A 396 1.65 17.71 20.04
CA ALA A 396 0.65 18.73 20.36
C ALA A 396 1.27 19.95 21.07
N SER A 397 2.19 19.72 22.02
CA SER A 397 2.87 20.83 22.73
C SER A 397 3.89 21.58 21.88
N GLN A 398 4.39 20.98 20.79
CA GLN A 398 5.32 21.62 19.85
C GLN A 398 4.59 22.42 18.75
N LEU A 399 3.31 22.17 18.52
CA LEU A 399 2.46 22.91 17.58
C LEU A 399 1.92 24.19 18.22
N THR A 400 2.81 25.02 18.77
CA THR A 400 2.46 26.15 19.64
C THR A 400 1.66 27.26 18.96
N ASN A 401 1.77 27.39 17.63
CA ASN A 401 1.08 28.42 16.86
C ASN A 401 -0.14 27.88 16.09
N ALA A 402 -0.51 26.61 16.29
CA ALA A 402 -1.72 26.05 15.69
C ALA A 402 -2.96 26.85 16.14
N GLU A 403 -3.79 27.26 15.18
CA GLU A 403 -5.01 28.03 15.45
C GLU A 403 -5.93 27.26 16.41
N GLY A 404 -6.31 27.89 17.52
CA GLY A 404 -7.12 27.26 18.56
C GLY A 404 -6.38 26.25 19.43
N SER A 405 -5.04 26.18 19.34
CA SER A 405 -4.17 25.13 19.90
C SER A 405 -4.40 23.76 19.26
N ALA A 406 -3.35 22.95 19.18
CA ALA A 406 -3.47 21.57 18.71
C ALA A 406 -4.32 20.73 19.68
N VAL A 407 -5.38 20.10 19.17
CA VAL A 407 -6.32 19.31 19.97
C VAL A 407 -5.91 17.84 19.92
N LEU A 408 -5.48 17.26 21.05
CA LEU A 408 -5.25 15.83 21.17
C LEU A 408 -6.49 15.12 21.70
N TYR A 409 -7.01 14.17 20.93
CA TYR A 409 -8.10 13.29 21.33
C TYR A 409 -7.60 11.84 21.47
N PRO A 410 -7.42 11.34 22.71
CA PRO A 410 -7.11 9.94 22.93
C PRO A 410 -8.37 9.07 22.73
N VAL A 411 -8.30 8.10 21.83
CA VAL A 411 -9.34 7.10 21.60
C VAL A 411 -9.17 6.00 22.64
N LYS A 412 -10.07 5.98 23.64
CA LYS A 412 -9.99 5.08 24.78
C LYS A 412 -10.02 3.61 24.38
N GLY A 413 -9.13 2.82 24.96
CA GLY A 413 -9.00 1.40 24.67
C GLY A 413 -8.54 1.07 23.24
N ALA A 414 -8.26 2.08 22.40
CA ALA A 414 -7.76 1.82 21.06
C ALA A 414 -6.27 1.50 21.08
N SER A 415 -5.94 0.34 20.51
CA SER A 415 -4.59 -0.09 20.19
C SER A 415 -4.35 0.01 18.68
N GLY A 416 -3.08 0.10 18.29
CA GLY A 416 -2.68 0.03 16.89
C GLY A 416 -3.28 1.11 15.97
N THR A 417 -3.72 0.67 14.79
CA THR A 417 -4.16 1.54 13.69
C THR A 417 -5.64 1.93 13.83
N LEU A 418 -5.94 3.24 13.88
CA LEU A 418 -7.29 3.75 14.17
C LEU A 418 -8.26 3.60 12.99
N SER A 419 -7.76 3.49 11.75
CA SER A 419 -8.60 3.42 10.56
C SER A 419 -9.11 2.02 10.22
N ILE A 420 -8.48 0.97 10.76
CA ILE A 420 -8.73 -0.42 10.34
C ILE A 420 -9.80 -1.07 11.23
N VAL A 421 -9.65 -0.97 12.55
CA VAL A 421 -10.60 -1.60 13.48
C VAL A 421 -11.91 -0.78 13.49
N PRO A 422 -13.07 -1.37 13.12
CA PRO A 422 -14.31 -0.63 12.88
C PRO A 422 -14.77 0.26 14.04
N TRP A 423 -14.60 -0.20 15.27
CA TRP A 423 -14.95 0.55 16.47
C TRP A 423 -14.03 1.77 16.68
N HIS A 424 -12.71 1.62 16.48
CA HIS A 424 -11.75 2.74 16.53
C HIS A 424 -12.07 3.76 15.43
N ALA A 425 -12.32 3.28 14.21
CA ALA A 425 -12.62 4.10 13.05
C ALA A 425 -13.91 4.89 13.24
N SER A 426 -14.95 4.28 13.83
CA SER A 426 -16.21 4.94 14.15
C SER A 426 -16.03 6.12 15.10
N ILE A 427 -15.25 5.96 16.18
CA ILE A 427 -14.94 7.06 17.09
C ILE A 427 -14.12 8.13 16.38
N ALA A 428 -13.05 7.73 15.68
CA ALA A 428 -12.19 8.64 14.94
C ALA A 428 -13.00 9.51 13.96
N ASN A 429 -13.91 8.90 13.20
CA ASN A 429 -14.79 9.59 12.26
C ASN A 429 -15.76 10.56 12.96
N LYS A 430 -16.32 10.18 14.12
CA LYS A 430 -17.19 11.06 14.91
C LYS A 430 -16.42 12.28 15.42
N VAL A 431 -15.22 12.08 15.94
CA VAL A 431 -14.38 13.16 16.46
C VAL A 431 -13.92 14.08 15.32
N PHE A 432 -13.47 13.49 14.21
CA PHE A 432 -13.10 14.21 13.00
C PHE A 432 -14.25 15.08 12.46
N THR A 433 -15.46 14.51 12.34
CA THR A 433 -16.65 15.25 11.89
C THR A 433 -17.00 16.40 12.83
N ASN A 434 -16.89 16.17 14.15
CA ASN A 434 -17.12 17.21 15.16
C ASN A 434 -16.05 18.31 15.16
N PHE A 435 -14.81 17.97 14.81
CA PHE A 435 -13.75 18.95 14.63
C PHE A 435 -14.02 19.82 13.40
N LEU A 436 -14.31 19.19 12.25
CA LEU A 436 -14.65 19.91 11.03
C LEU A 436 -15.85 20.83 11.18
N SER A 437 -16.89 20.42 11.92
CA SER A 437 -18.10 21.23 12.12
C SER A 437 -17.87 22.48 12.99
N ARG A 438 -16.75 22.56 13.70
CA ARG A 438 -16.34 23.73 14.50
C ARG A 438 -15.46 24.69 13.72
N LEU A 439 -14.88 24.25 12.60
CA LEU A 439 -14.04 25.11 11.77
C LEU A 439 -14.92 26.14 11.03
N PRO A 440 -14.38 27.33 10.75
CA PRO A 440 -15.07 28.30 9.90
C PRO A 440 -15.46 27.65 8.56
N PRO A 441 -16.67 27.93 8.01
CA PRO A 441 -17.02 27.46 6.68
C PRO A 441 -16.02 28.00 5.65
N MET A 442 -15.29 27.09 5.00
CA MET A 442 -14.35 27.42 3.93
C MET A 442 -14.92 27.03 2.57
N ARG A 443 -14.53 27.74 1.52
CA ARG A 443 -14.92 27.40 0.15
C ARG A 443 -14.28 26.06 -0.24
N SER A 444 -15.11 25.09 -0.62
CA SER A 444 -14.65 23.80 -1.17
C SER A 444 -14.30 23.85 -2.65
N GLU A 445 -14.42 25.01 -3.29
CA GLU A 445 -14.15 25.17 -4.72
C GLU A 445 -12.66 24.93 -5.01
N LEU A 446 -12.37 24.02 -5.95
CA LEU A 446 -11.03 23.78 -6.45
C LEU A 446 -10.62 24.92 -7.39
N LEU A 447 -10.21 26.04 -6.81
CA LEU A 447 -9.62 27.14 -7.56
C LEU A 447 -8.17 26.79 -7.90
N PRO A 448 -7.74 26.96 -9.18
CA PRO A 448 -6.33 26.85 -9.50
C PRO A 448 -5.60 27.91 -8.66
N PRO A 449 -4.54 27.53 -7.93
CA PRO A 449 -3.89 28.48 -7.06
C PRO A 449 -3.15 29.55 -7.89
N GLU A 450 -3.10 30.77 -7.37
CA GLU A 450 -2.66 31.97 -8.12
C GLU A 450 -1.24 31.83 -8.68
N THR A 451 -0.34 31.25 -7.89
CA THR A 451 1.03 30.95 -8.32
C THR A 451 1.08 29.69 -9.18
N ASN A 452 1.86 29.71 -10.26
CA ASN A 452 2.04 28.52 -11.06
C ASN A 452 2.77 27.40 -10.28
N LYS A 453 2.58 26.14 -10.69
CA LYS A 453 3.14 24.97 -10.00
C LYS A 453 4.66 25.04 -9.84
N THR A 454 5.38 25.43 -10.89
CA THR A 454 6.85 25.42 -10.90
C THR A 454 7.41 26.45 -9.92
N GLU A 455 6.85 27.64 -9.90
CA GLU A 455 7.21 28.71 -8.96
C GLU A 455 6.91 28.31 -7.52
N ARG A 456 5.74 27.73 -7.24
CA ARG A 456 5.41 27.22 -5.90
C ARG A 456 6.40 26.15 -5.45
N MET A 457 6.71 25.19 -6.30
CA MET A 457 7.67 24.13 -5.97
C MET A 457 9.08 24.69 -5.75
N LYS A 458 9.47 25.72 -6.51
CA LYS A 458 10.75 26.44 -6.30
C LYS A 458 10.75 27.18 -4.96
N ALA A 459 9.66 27.87 -4.62
CA ALA A 459 9.52 28.53 -3.32
C ALA A 459 9.61 27.52 -2.18
N ALA A 460 8.91 26.38 -2.30
CA ALA A 460 8.97 25.30 -1.31
C ALA A 460 10.37 24.70 -1.15
N LEU A 461 11.16 24.55 -2.23
CA LEU A 461 12.56 24.16 -2.13
C LEU A 461 13.41 25.23 -1.43
N GLY A 462 13.10 26.51 -1.62
CA GLY A 462 13.70 27.62 -0.86
C GLY A 462 13.41 27.51 0.64
N THR A 463 12.14 27.38 1.02
CA THR A 463 11.73 27.15 2.42
C THR A 463 12.38 25.91 3.02
N LEU A 464 12.45 24.82 2.26
CA LEU A 464 13.12 23.59 2.70
C LEU A 464 14.62 23.80 2.90
N ALA A 465 15.29 24.55 2.03
CA ALA A 465 16.71 24.90 2.16
C ALA A 465 16.99 25.66 3.46
N GLU A 466 16.12 26.61 3.82
CA GLU A 466 16.20 27.37 5.06
C GLU A 466 16.00 26.47 6.29
N ILE A 467 14.97 25.63 6.29
CA ILE A 467 14.65 24.69 7.38
C ILE A 467 15.82 23.72 7.66
N ILE A 468 16.41 23.18 6.59
CA ILE A 468 17.50 22.20 6.69
C ILE A 468 18.86 22.89 6.93
N GLY A 469 19.01 24.15 6.53
CA GLY A 469 20.28 24.87 6.56
C GLY A 469 21.21 24.47 5.42
N ASP A 470 20.66 24.11 4.26
CA ASP A 470 21.41 23.71 3.05
C ASP A 470 20.90 24.45 1.82
N ALA A 471 21.62 25.51 1.43
CA ALA A 471 21.29 26.35 0.28
C ALA A 471 21.26 25.60 -1.06
N SER A 472 21.93 24.43 -1.16
CA SER A 472 21.91 23.63 -2.39
C SER A 472 20.51 23.10 -2.71
N ILE A 473 19.64 22.94 -1.70
CA ILE A 473 18.26 22.46 -1.87
C ILE A 473 17.45 23.41 -2.75
N ALA A 474 17.61 24.73 -2.56
CA ALA A 474 16.86 25.75 -3.30
C ALA A 474 17.20 25.76 -4.80
N LEU A 475 18.38 25.24 -5.18
CA LEU A 475 18.86 25.16 -6.56
C LEU A 475 18.43 23.87 -7.27
N ARG A 476 17.79 22.93 -6.57
CA ARG A 476 17.38 21.64 -7.14
C ARG A 476 16.21 21.80 -8.10
N ASN A 477 15.96 20.77 -8.91
CA ASN A 477 14.91 20.79 -9.91
C ASN A 477 13.51 20.82 -9.26
N PRO A 478 12.73 21.91 -9.40
CA PRO A 478 11.40 22.03 -8.79
C PRO A 478 10.36 21.09 -9.42
N SER A 479 10.63 20.49 -10.58
CA SER A 479 9.75 19.52 -11.24
C SER A 479 10.00 18.08 -10.79
N SER A 480 11.00 17.83 -9.95
CA SER A 480 11.34 16.50 -9.42
C SER A 480 10.97 16.39 -7.94
N SER A 481 10.18 15.37 -7.59
CA SER A 481 9.86 15.07 -6.18
C SER A 481 11.10 14.68 -5.38
N LEU A 482 12.10 14.06 -6.01
CA LEU A 482 13.35 13.68 -5.36
C LEU A 482 14.17 14.88 -4.88
N SER A 483 13.94 16.08 -5.43
CA SER A 483 14.60 17.30 -4.99
C SER A 483 14.30 17.65 -3.52
N PHE A 484 13.15 17.20 -3.00
CA PHE A 484 12.73 17.38 -1.61
C PHE A 484 13.33 16.35 -0.64
N CYS A 485 14.12 15.38 -1.14
CA CYS A 485 14.80 14.42 -0.29
C CYS A 485 15.84 15.12 0.59
N CYS A 486 15.72 14.93 1.90
CA CYS A 486 16.63 15.47 2.91
C CYS A 486 17.55 14.38 3.51
N LEU A 487 17.52 13.17 2.94
CA LEU A 487 18.37 12.08 3.44
C LEU A 487 19.84 12.35 3.08
N PRO A 488 20.76 12.10 4.02
CA PRO A 488 22.19 12.07 3.72
C PRO A 488 22.53 11.07 2.60
N GLN A 489 23.53 11.39 1.78
CA GLN A 489 23.91 10.56 0.62
C GLN A 489 24.37 9.14 1.01
N ASP A 490 24.99 8.99 2.18
CA ASP A 490 25.39 7.68 2.71
C ASP A 490 24.17 6.83 3.09
N VAL A 491 23.10 7.43 3.60
CA VAL A 491 21.83 6.75 3.87
C VAL A 491 21.16 6.32 2.57
N VAL A 492 21.12 7.20 1.56
CA VAL A 492 20.58 6.89 0.23
C VAL A 492 21.36 5.72 -0.40
N LYS A 493 22.70 5.76 -0.35
CA LYS A 493 23.56 4.68 -0.86
C LYS A 493 23.29 3.37 -0.12
N ARG A 494 23.22 3.39 1.22
CA ARG A 494 22.93 2.21 2.04
C ARG A 494 21.58 1.60 1.68
N GLN A 495 20.53 2.42 1.52
CA GLN A 495 19.22 1.94 1.08
C GLN A 495 19.28 1.31 -0.31
N ALA A 496 19.98 1.94 -1.26
CA ALA A 496 20.15 1.39 -2.61
C ALA A 496 20.88 0.04 -2.58
N ASP A 497 21.90 -0.11 -1.75
CA ASP A 497 22.64 -1.36 -1.56
C ASP A 497 21.76 -2.44 -0.93
N THR A 498 20.97 -2.12 0.10
CA THR A 498 19.99 -3.04 0.71
C THR A 498 18.93 -3.49 -0.30
N LEU A 499 18.36 -2.56 -1.08
CA LEU A 499 17.40 -2.90 -2.13
C LEU A 499 18.03 -3.77 -3.24
N LYS A 500 19.32 -3.55 -3.54
CA LYS A 500 20.06 -4.42 -4.47
C LYS A 500 20.20 -5.85 -3.91
N GLN A 501 20.31 -6.01 -2.59
CA GLN A 501 20.31 -7.33 -1.95
C GLN A 501 18.94 -8.00 -2.05
N TYR A 502 17.86 -7.32 -1.68
CA TYR A 502 16.49 -7.88 -1.79
C TYR A 502 16.08 -8.20 -3.23
N ARG A 503 16.68 -7.53 -4.21
CA ARG A 503 16.48 -7.87 -5.63
C ARG A 503 17.03 -9.26 -5.97
N LYS A 504 18.02 -9.77 -5.24
CA LYS A 504 18.52 -11.14 -5.38
C LYS A 504 17.50 -12.08 -4.75
N GLY A 505 16.99 -13.04 -5.53
CA GLY A 505 16.00 -14.02 -5.05
C GLY A 505 14.53 -13.65 -5.27
N ILE A 506 14.22 -12.44 -5.80
CA ILE A 506 12.82 -12.05 -6.04
C ILE A 506 12.08 -12.99 -7.01
N HIS A 507 12.81 -13.61 -7.95
CA HIS A 507 12.28 -14.51 -8.97
C HIS A 507 12.09 -15.95 -8.45
N THR A 508 12.76 -16.31 -7.35
CA THR A 508 12.60 -17.59 -6.65
C THR A 508 11.74 -17.47 -5.40
N ALA A 509 11.23 -16.26 -5.10
CA ALA A 509 10.46 -16.00 -3.92
C ALA A 509 9.11 -16.74 -3.98
N PHE A 510 8.68 -17.27 -2.83
CA PHE A 510 7.41 -17.96 -2.70
C PHE A 510 6.22 -17.07 -3.08
N SER A 511 5.18 -17.68 -3.64
CA SER A 511 3.89 -17.04 -3.95
C SER A 511 2.80 -17.65 -3.08
N PRO A 512 2.17 -16.89 -2.16
CA PRO A 512 1.13 -17.38 -1.26
C PRO A 512 -0.25 -17.52 -1.92
N VAL A 513 -0.36 -17.20 -3.20
CA VAL A 513 -1.62 -17.27 -3.96
C VAL A 513 -1.62 -18.46 -4.91
N GLY A 514 -2.80 -19.01 -5.15
CA GLY A 514 -3.01 -20.08 -6.13
C GLY A 514 -2.80 -19.61 -7.57
N PRO A 515 -2.91 -20.53 -8.55
CA PRO A 515 -2.75 -20.21 -9.98
C PRO A 515 -3.74 -19.15 -10.50
N ASP A 516 -4.86 -18.96 -9.81
CA ASP A 516 -5.89 -17.94 -10.10
C ASP A 516 -5.57 -16.57 -9.48
N GLY A 517 -4.46 -16.46 -8.75
CA GLY A 517 -4.05 -15.24 -8.06
C GLY A 517 -4.82 -14.93 -6.79
N ARG A 518 -5.65 -15.86 -6.30
CA ARG A 518 -6.40 -15.71 -5.05
C ARG A 518 -5.67 -16.42 -3.90
N PRO A 519 -5.91 -16.00 -2.63
CA PRO A 519 -5.55 -16.81 -1.47
C PRO A 519 -6.02 -18.25 -1.64
N VAL A 520 -5.16 -19.22 -1.34
CA VAL A 520 -5.48 -20.65 -1.46
C VAL A 520 -6.59 -21.04 -0.49
N ARG A 521 -6.63 -20.40 0.68
CA ARG A 521 -7.62 -20.57 1.75
C ARG A 521 -7.72 -19.28 2.57
N LYS A 522 -8.70 -19.20 3.47
CA LYS A 522 -8.68 -18.19 4.54
C LYS A 522 -7.69 -18.60 5.63
N TYR A 523 -7.11 -17.61 6.30
CA TYR A 523 -6.16 -17.88 7.38
C TYR A 523 -6.82 -18.66 8.54
N SER A 524 -8.06 -18.32 8.91
CA SER A 524 -8.83 -19.04 9.94
C SER A 524 -9.14 -20.50 9.58
N GLU A 525 -9.16 -20.88 8.30
CA GLU A 525 -9.45 -22.26 7.88
C GLU A 525 -8.28 -23.22 8.18
N ARG A 526 -7.07 -22.69 8.40
CA ARG A 526 -5.88 -23.49 8.78
C ARG A 526 -6.13 -24.35 10.01
N THR A 527 -6.89 -23.86 10.99
CA THR A 527 -7.15 -24.61 12.21
C THR A 527 -7.97 -25.86 11.97
N ASN A 528 -8.69 -25.96 10.85
CA ASN A 528 -9.54 -27.12 10.53
C ASN A 528 -8.80 -28.21 9.74
N GLU A 529 -7.63 -27.92 9.18
CA GLU A 529 -6.91 -28.84 8.27
C GLU A 529 -5.79 -29.63 8.96
N HIS A 530 -5.30 -29.18 10.12
CA HIS A 530 -4.33 -29.96 10.88
C HIS A 530 -5.04 -31.08 11.65
N TRP A 531 -4.89 -32.32 11.16
CA TRP A 531 -5.35 -33.56 11.80
C TRP A 531 -4.96 -33.69 13.30
N PHE A 532 -3.94 -32.95 13.72
CA PHE A 532 -3.56 -32.77 15.11
C PHE A 532 -3.98 -31.37 15.58
N HIS A 533 -5.18 -31.25 16.13
CA HIS A 533 -5.52 -30.08 16.93
C HIS A 533 -4.82 -30.25 18.28
N GLY A 534 -3.83 -29.40 18.56
CA GLY A 534 -3.43 -29.15 19.94
C GLY A 534 -4.59 -28.42 20.60
N GLU A 535 -5.26 -29.05 21.56
CA GLU A 535 -6.24 -28.34 22.39
C GLU A 535 -5.54 -27.19 23.14
N LYS A 536 -6.32 -26.27 23.74
CA LYS A 536 -5.79 -25.14 24.54
C LYS A 536 -4.76 -25.57 25.60
N ASP A 537 -4.78 -26.85 25.96
CA ASP A 537 -3.96 -27.47 27.00
C ASP A 537 -2.61 -27.96 26.47
N GLY A 538 -2.34 -27.84 25.17
CA GLY A 538 -1.07 -28.24 24.54
C GLY A 538 -0.92 -29.74 24.30
N LEU A 539 -1.99 -30.53 24.46
CA LEU A 539 -2.02 -31.96 24.14
C LEU A 539 -2.63 -32.17 22.75
N SER A 540 -1.87 -32.82 21.86
CA SER A 540 -2.36 -33.22 20.54
C SER A 540 -3.01 -34.59 20.61
N TYR A 541 -4.34 -34.64 20.45
CA TYR A 541 -5.06 -35.90 20.26
C TYR A 541 -5.22 -36.16 18.76
N ALA A 542 -4.81 -37.35 18.30
CA ALA A 542 -5.13 -37.79 16.94
C ALA A 542 -6.64 -38.03 16.86
N GLY A 543 -7.34 -37.30 16.00
CA GLY A 543 -8.79 -37.40 15.86
C GLY A 543 -9.24 -38.80 15.45
N ASN A 544 -9.81 -39.54 16.40
CA ASN A 544 -11.01 -40.39 16.23
C ASN A 544 -11.41 -41.01 17.57
N SER A 545 -12.43 -40.45 18.22
CA SER A 545 -13.60 -41.22 18.72
C SER A 545 -14.49 -40.37 19.63
N ASN A 546 -15.79 -40.34 19.31
CA ASN A 546 -16.90 -39.92 20.16
C ASN A 546 -17.04 -40.85 21.39
N PHE A 547 -16.07 -40.89 22.30
CA PHE A 547 -16.13 -41.76 23.47
C PHE A 547 -15.43 -41.15 24.69
N LEU A 548 -15.90 -40.01 25.22
CA LEU A 548 -15.80 -39.75 26.67
C LEU A 548 -16.95 -38.86 27.17
N PRO A 549 -17.46 -39.09 28.40
CA PRO A 549 -18.61 -38.39 28.98
C PRO A 549 -18.21 -37.04 29.62
N PRO A 550 -19.16 -36.12 29.89
CA PRO A 550 -18.85 -34.78 30.35
C PRO A 550 -18.45 -34.78 31.84
N GLY A 551 -17.26 -34.28 32.15
CA GLY A 551 -16.73 -34.25 33.52
C GLY A 551 -15.86 -33.03 33.85
N ARG A 552 -16.48 -32.07 34.56
CA ARG A 552 -15.91 -31.11 35.52
C ARG A 552 -14.71 -30.24 35.08
N SER A 553 -15.04 -29.01 34.69
CA SER A 553 -14.14 -27.85 34.84
C SER A 553 -14.30 -27.24 36.24
N LYS A 554 -13.18 -27.08 36.97
CA LYS A 554 -13.08 -26.22 38.15
C LYS A 554 -11.68 -25.60 38.26
N ASP A 555 -11.69 -24.28 38.33
CA ASP A 555 -10.87 -23.42 39.19
C ASP A 555 -9.36 -23.63 39.19
N TYR A 556 -8.63 -22.95 38.29
CA TYR A 556 -7.30 -22.40 38.61
C TYR A 556 -7.01 -21.18 37.75
N ASP A 557 -7.34 -19.99 38.26
CA ASP A 557 -6.65 -18.77 37.85
C ASP A 557 -6.72 -17.72 38.98
N ARG A 558 -5.74 -17.80 39.88
CA ARG A 558 -5.43 -16.71 40.82
C ARG A 558 -4.00 -16.89 41.30
N ASP A 559 -3.10 -16.11 40.73
CA ASP A 559 -1.91 -15.50 41.37
C ASP A 559 -0.78 -15.33 40.34
N ARG A 560 -0.72 -14.16 39.71
CA ARG A 560 0.53 -13.66 39.13
C ARG A 560 0.68 -12.17 39.44
N ALA A 561 1.50 -11.91 40.45
CA ALA A 561 1.85 -10.57 40.90
C ALA A 561 2.73 -9.84 39.87
N GLU A 562 2.36 -8.59 39.60
CA GLU A 562 3.11 -7.63 38.80
C GLU A 562 4.44 -7.25 39.46
N LYS A 563 5.48 -7.06 38.64
CA LYS A 563 6.81 -6.62 39.06
C LYS A 563 7.05 -5.20 38.50
N PRO A 564 7.56 -4.24 39.28
CA PRO A 564 7.65 -2.85 38.83
C PRO A 564 8.77 -2.63 37.79
N ALA A 565 8.45 -1.83 36.78
CA ALA A 565 9.36 -1.39 35.72
C ALA A 565 10.48 -0.48 36.25
N SER A 566 11.68 -0.65 35.70
CA SER A 566 12.86 0.18 35.99
C SER A 566 12.96 1.37 35.00
N PRO A 567 13.61 2.48 35.38
CA PRO A 567 13.63 3.70 34.57
C PRO A 567 14.61 3.56 33.39
N GLN A 568 14.15 3.85 32.17
CA GLN A 568 15.00 3.95 30.99
C GLN A 568 15.77 5.28 30.97
N GLU A 569 17.10 5.19 30.79
CA GLU A 569 17.99 6.33 30.55
C GLU A 569 17.76 6.95 29.14
N PRO A 570 17.90 8.28 29.00
CA PRO A 570 17.78 8.94 27.70
C PRO A 570 19.05 8.75 26.86
N ALA A 571 18.89 8.12 25.69
CA ALA A 571 19.92 8.01 24.67
C ALA A 571 20.21 9.38 24.03
N ILE A 572 21.34 10.00 24.39
CA ILE A 572 21.88 11.19 23.74
C ILE A 572 22.90 10.77 22.67
N ASP A 573 22.74 11.34 21.47
CA ASP A 573 23.63 11.34 20.29
C ASP A 573 24.23 10.01 19.80
N ASN A 574 23.45 9.30 18.99
CA ASN A 574 23.94 8.24 18.09
C ASN A 574 24.00 8.73 16.63
N ARG A 575 24.98 9.59 16.32
CA ARG A 575 25.29 10.03 14.94
C ARG A 575 26.21 9.06 14.17
N LEU A 576 26.40 7.84 14.69
CA LEU A 576 27.10 6.73 14.03
C LEU A 576 26.25 5.44 14.14
N ARG A 577 25.16 5.38 13.37
CA ARG A 577 24.30 4.17 13.31
C ARG A 577 24.99 3.03 12.55
N ARG A 578 25.49 2.06 13.33
CA ARG A 578 25.75 0.61 13.06
C ARG A 578 26.20 0.21 11.65
N ASN A 579 27.46 -0.20 11.59
CA ASN A 579 28.10 -1.03 10.55
C ASN A 579 27.68 -2.52 10.57
N THR A 580 26.65 -2.92 11.32
CA THR A 580 26.36 -4.34 11.58
C THR A 580 25.37 -5.00 10.61
N ASN A 581 24.86 -4.30 9.59
CA ASN A 581 24.08 -4.92 8.50
C ASN A 581 24.97 -5.49 7.40
N THR A 582 26.07 -6.15 7.77
CA THR A 582 26.60 -7.21 6.91
C THR A 582 25.60 -8.35 6.96
N PHE A 583 24.62 -8.30 6.06
CA PHE A 583 23.93 -9.48 5.56
C PHE A 583 25.00 -10.55 5.34
N ASN A 584 25.04 -11.59 6.18
CA ASN A 584 25.94 -12.72 6.00
C ASN A 584 25.14 -13.79 5.24
N PRO A 585 25.14 -13.79 3.89
CA PRO A 585 24.41 -14.81 3.11
C PRO A 585 24.89 -16.23 3.40
N SER A 586 26.07 -16.39 4.00
CA SER A 586 26.65 -17.68 4.42
C SER A 586 26.16 -18.22 5.77
N SER A 587 25.23 -17.55 6.48
CA SER A 587 24.59 -18.18 7.65
C SER A 587 23.36 -19.03 7.30
N VAL A 588 23.04 -19.19 6.01
CA VAL A 588 21.98 -20.08 5.50
C VAL A 588 22.60 -21.33 4.85
N ASP A 589 23.65 -21.88 5.48
CA ASP A 589 24.13 -23.23 5.16
C ASP A 589 23.53 -24.24 6.14
N LYS A 590 22.76 -25.16 5.55
CA LYS A 590 22.06 -26.32 6.12
C LYS A 590 22.64 -26.82 7.46
N GLN A 591 21.94 -26.56 8.56
CA GLN A 591 22.00 -27.44 9.73
C GLN A 591 21.29 -28.75 9.39
N VAL A 592 22.02 -29.68 8.77
CA VAL A 592 21.65 -31.10 8.77
C VAL A 592 21.90 -31.62 10.18
N ILE A 593 20.87 -31.66 11.02
CA ILE A 593 20.91 -32.34 12.31
C ILE A 593 20.85 -33.85 12.05
N LYS A 594 22.02 -34.47 11.88
CA LYS A 594 22.17 -35.91 12.11
C LYS A 594 22.42 -36.12 13.61
N GLY A 595 21.36 -36.37 14.37
CA GLY A 595 21.45 -36.69 15.80
C GLY A 595 20.12 -37.12 16.40
N SER A 596 20.13 -38.27 17.07
CA SER A 596 19.04 -39.00 17.73
C SER A 596 17.88 -38.17 18.33
N MET A 597 16.65 -38.58 18.01
CA MET A 597 15.34 -37.98 18.37
C MET A 597 14.98 -37.96 19.87
N ALA A 598 15.86 -38.41 20.78
CA ALA A 598 15.53 -38.55 22.19
C ALA A 598 15.87 -37.33 23.09
N LYS A 599 16.35 -36.21 22.52
CA LYS A 599 16.77 -35.04 23.33
C LYS A 599 16.38 -33.66 22.80
N VAL A 600 15.51 -33.58 21.79
CA VAL A 600 15.03 -32.30 21.21
C VAL A 600 13.54 -32.13 21.48
N VAL A 601 13.17 -32.04 22.76
CA VAL A 601 11.86 -31.53 23.21
C VAL A 601 12.12 -30.63 24.40
N ALA A 602 12.72 -29.45 24.15
CA ALA A 602 12.73 -28.31 25.06
C ALA A 602 13.54 -27.15 24.43
N THR A 603 13.03 -26.52 23.39
CA THR A 603 13.46 -25.15 23.05
C THR A 603 12.28 -24.41 22.42
N PRO A 604 11.55 -23.57 23.17
CA PRO A 604 10.45 -22.82 22.60
C PRO A 604 10.92 -21.49 21.98
N ALA A 605 10.24 -21.13 20.90
CA ALA A 605 10.29 -19.85 20.19
C ALA A 605 9.82 -18.67 21.08
N ALA A 606 10.68 -18.22 22.00
CA ALA A 606 10.30 -17.32 23.09
C ALA A 606 10.92 -15.91 23.03
N GLN A 607 11.31 -15.39 21.87
CA GLN A 607 11.88 -14.03 21.79
C GLN A 607 10.87 -12.93 21.48
N PHE A 608 9.83 -13.18 20.67
CA PHE A 608 8.80 -12.15 20.39
C PHE A 608 7.82 -11.93 21.55
N GLN A 609 7.43 -12.99 22.29
CA GLN A 609 6.54 -12.87 23.46
C GLN A 609 7.20 -12.24 24.70
N ARG A 610 8.53 -12.20 24.79
CA ARG A 610 9.23 -11.61 25.96
C ARG A 610 9.41 -10.09 25.89
N LEU A 611 9.11 -9.47 24.75
CA LEU A 611 9.21 -8.02 24.57
C LEU A 611 7.86 -7.28 24.71
N LEU A 612 6.75 -8.01 24.84
CA LEU A 612 5.38 -7.48 24.92
C LEU A 612 4.72 -7.69 26.30
N VAL A 613 5.51 -7.68 27.40
CA VAL A 613 5.00 -7.77 28.79
C VAL A 613 5.67 -6.72 29.67
#